data_AF-A0A7W6DDT6-F1
#
_entry.id   AF-A0A7W6DDT6-F1
#
_cell.length_a   1.000
_cell.length_b   1.000
_cell.length_c   1.000
_cell.angle_alpha   90.00
_cell.angle_beta   90.00
_cell.angle_gamma   90.00
#
_symmetry.space_group_name_H-M   'P 1'
#
loop_
_entity.id
_entity.type
_entity.pdbx_description
1 polymer ?
#
loop_
_entity_poly.entity_id
_entity_poly.type
_entity_poly.pdbx_seq_one_letter_code
_entity_poly.pdbx_strand_id
1 'polypeptide(L)'
;MMPPVAIVQAEPEQTISGTVQAGVVCPLLHLSDGRVFALQGVNRKDAPVGASVTVVGRPIMMSTCQQGPAFLVARIITPSSSS
;
A
#
# COMPACT_ATOMS: atom_id res chain seq x y z
N MET A 1 -16.94 22.19 32.09
CA MET A 1 -17.34 21.30 30.97
C MET A 1 -16.13 21.11 30.09
N MET A 2 -15.52 19.93 30.09
CA MET A 2 -14.37 19.59 29.25
C MET A 2 -14.90 18.93 27.98
N PRO A 3 -14.41 19.28 26.77
CA PRO A 3 -14.72 18.50 25.57
C PRO A 3 -14.09 17.11 25.69
N PRO A 4 -14.72 16.04 25.16
CA PRO A 4 -14.07 14.75 25.05
C PRO A 4 -12.87 14.88 24.10
N VAL A 5 -11.71 14.40 24.54
CA VAL A 5 -10.53 14.20 23.69
C VAL A 5 -10.95 13.38 22.48
N ALA A 6 -10.93 14.00 21.30
CA ALA A 6 -11.01 13.28 20.04
C ALA A 6 -9.78 12.39 19.96
N ILE A 7 -9.99 11.10 20.20
CA ILE A 7 -8.98 10.07 19.98
C ILE A 7 -8.65 10.19 18.49
N VAL A 8 -7.42 10.58 18.15
CA VAL A 8 -6.94 10.56 16.77
C VAL A 8 -6.94 9.09 16.37
N GLN A 9 -8.03 8.65 15.74
CA GLN A 9 -8.10 7.34 15.12
C GLN A 9 -7.05 7.39 14.01
N ALA A 10 -5.85 6.87 14.28
CA ALA A 10 -4.95 6.50 13.21
C ALA A 10 -5.79 5.65 12.26
N GLU A 11 -5.99 6.12 11.02
CA GLU A 11 -6.87 5.42 10.08
C GLU A 11 -6.51 3.93 10.12
N PRO A 12 -7.49 3.06 10.40
CA PRO A 12 -7.21 1.65 10.62
C PRO A 12 -6.49 1.10 9.40
N GLU A 13 -5.49 0.24 9.63
CA GLU A 13 -4.77 -0.40 8.54
C GLU A 13 -5.78 -1.08 7.59
N GLN A 14 -5.71 -0.74 6.32
CA GLN A 14 -6.51 -1.32 5.26
C GLN A 14 -5.75 -2.47 4.63
N THR A 15 -6.47 -3.52 4.26
CA THR A 15 -5.94 -4.61 3.45
C THR A 15 -6.38 -4.40 2.02
N ILE A 16 -5.42 -4.22 1.11
CA ILE A 16 -5.68 -4.07 -0.33
C ILE A 16 -4.97 -5.17 -1.10
N SER A 17 -5.59 -5.65 -2.16
CA SER A 17 -5.04 -6.69 -3.02
C SER A 17 -5.12 -6.28 -4.48
N GLY A 18 -4.13 -6.68 -5.26
CA GLY A 18 -4.05 -6.28 -6.65
C GLY A 18 -2.82 -6.82 -7.35
N THR A 19 -2.66 -6.44 -8.61
CA THR A 19 -1.50 -6.81 -9.42
C THR A 19 -0.46 -5.72 -9.37
N VAL A 20 0.78 -6.11 -9.15
CA VAL A 20 1.91 -5.18 -9.10
C VAL A 20 2.29 -4.78 -10.53
N GLN A 21 2.40 -3.47 -10.77
CA GLN A 21 2.90 -2.90 -11.99
C GLN A 21 4.22 -2.16 -11.75
N ALA A 22 5.00 -2.03 -12.81
CA ALA A 22 6.22 -1.24 -12.78
C ALA A 22 5.87 0.24 -12.61
N GLY A 23 6.31 0.84 -11.50
CA GLY A 23 6.40 2.29 -11.36
C GLY A 23 7.84 2.76 -11.48
N VAL A 24 8.01 4.07 -11.73
CA VAL A 24 9.33 4.68 -11.96
C VAL A 24 10.11 4.76 -10.66
N VAL A 25 9.44 5.22 -9.59
CA VAL A 25 10.03 5.35 -8.25
C VAL A 25 9.67 4.17 -7.35
N CYS A 26 8.37 3.89 -7.22
CA CYS A 26 7.83 2.83 -6.38
C CYS A 26 7.00 1.85 -7.21
N PRO A 27 6.91 0.57 -6.84
CA PRO A 27 5.95 -0.34 -7.46
C PRO A 27 4.52 0.17 -7.29
N LEU A 28 3.70 -0.03 -8.32
CA LEU A 28 2.29 0.36 -8.32
C LEU A 28 1.44 -0.89 -8.05
N LEU A 29 0.39 -0.77 -7.26
CA LEU A 29 -0.59 -1.82 -7.05
C LEU A 29 -1.89 -1.45 -7.73
N HIS A 30 -2.28 -2.24 -8.71
CA HIS A 30 -3.54 -2.07 -9.43
C HIS A 30 -4.58 -3.01 -8.82
N LEU A 31 -5.56 -2.44 -8.14
CA LEU A 31 -6.66 -3.17 -7.52
C LEU A 31 -7.67 -3.61 -8.58
N SER A 32 -8.42 -4.67 -8.29
CA SER A 32 -9.50 -5.15 -9.18
C SER A 32 -10.61 -4.13 -9.43
N ASP A 33 -10.76 -3.13 -8.56
CA ASP A 33 -11.70 -2.01 -8.70
C ASP A 33 -11.19 -0.91 -9.67
N GLY A 34 -9.99 -1.09 -10.26
CA GLY A 34 -9.38 -0.13 -11.17
C GLY A 34 -8.61 1.01 -10.48
N ARG A 35 -8.50 0.99 -9.16
CA ARG A 35 -7.68 1.96 -8.41
C ARG A 35 -6.21 1.56 -8.44
N VAL A 36 -5.34 2.56 -8.57
CA VAL A 36 -3.88 2.37 -8.54
C VAL A 36 -3.31 3.07 -7.32
N PHE A 37 -2.46 2.38 -6.56
CA PHE A 37 -1.70 2.96 -5.45
C PHE A 37 -0.21 2.77 -5.64
N ALA A 38 0.58 3.80 -5.33
CA ALA A 38 2.02 3.67 -5.22
C ALA A 38 2.40 3.04 -3.86
N LEU A 39 3.04 1.88 -3.87
CA LEU A 39 3.42 1.17 -2.66
C LEU A 39 4.71 1.75 -2.08
N GLN A 40 4.60 2.46 -0.97
CA GLN A 40 5.75 2.98 -0.23
C GLN A 40 6.18 1.98 0.85
N GLY A 41 7.49 1.76 0.95
CA GLY A 41 8.08 0.80 1.90
C GLY A 41 8.18 -0.63 1.38
N VAL A 42 7.86 -0.87 0.10
CA VAL A 42 7.96 -2.17 -0.56
C VAL A 42 9.07 -2.16 -1.59
N ASN A 43 9.93 -3.18 -1.57
CA ASN A 43 10.92 -3.39 -2.63
C ASN A 43 10.35 -4.26 -3.75
N ARG A 44 10.93 -4.10 -4.95
CA ARG A 44 10.60 -4.94 -6.13
C ARG A 44 10.84 -6.44 -5.92
N LYS A 45 11.63 -6.82 -4.90
CA LYS A 45 11.86 -8.23 -4.54
C LYS A 45 10.65 -8.83 -3.82
N ASP A 46 10.00 -8.06 -2.95
CA ASP A 46 8.84 -8.52 -2.18
C ASP A 46 7.54 -8.42 -2.97
N ALA A 47 7.50 -7.50 -3.94
CA ALA A 47 6.39 -7.29 -4.87
C ALA A 47 6.94 -7.21 -6.30
N PRO A 48 7.19 -8.36 -6.96
CA PRO A 48 7.66 -8.38 -8.34
C PRO A 48 6.55 -7.94 -9.29
N VAL A 49 6.95 -7.24 -10.37
CA VAL A 49 6.01 -6.77 -11.40
C VAL A 49 5.29 -7.97 -12.03
N GLY A 50 3.97 -7.86 -12.15
CA GLY A 50 3.08 -8.92 -12.64
C GLY A 50 2.58 -9.86 -11.54
N ALA A 51 3.12 -9.83 -10.33
CA ALA A 51 2.60 -10.64 -9.23
C ALA A 51 1.35 -10.03 -8.63
N SER A 52 0.42 -10.90 -8.20
CA SER A 52 -0.71 -10.50 -7.38
C SER A 52 -0.31 -10.58 -5.90
N VAL A 53 -0.39 -9.46 -5.20
CA VAL A 53 -0.02 -9.37 -3.79
C VAL A 53 -1.18 -8.78 -2.98
N THR A 54 -1.27 -9.19 -1.71
CA THR A 54 -2.12 -8.55 -0.73
C THR A 54 -1.22 -7.80 0.24
N VAL A 55 -1.52 -6.54 0.52
CA VAL A 55 -0.74 -5.71 1.43
C VAL A 55 -1.64 -5.08 2.48
N VAL A 56 -1.11 -4.93 3.68
CA VAL A 56 -1.77 -4.25 4.79
C VAL A 56 -1.01 -2.97 5.07
N GLY A 57 -1.73 -1.87 5.22
CA GLY A 57 -1.11 -0.56 5.38
C GLY A 57 -2.14 0.56 5.41
N ARG A 58 -1.75 1.77 5.05
CA ARG A 58 -2.66 2.92 5.04
C ARG A 58 -2.36 3.89 3.90
N PRO A 59 -3.38 4.58 3.36
CA PRO A 59 -3.13 5.67 2.43
C PRO A 59 -2.35 6.79 3.14
N ILE A 60 -1.47 7.46 2.39
CA ILE A 60 -0.69 8.59 2.88
C ILE A 60 -0.79 9.75 1.89
N MET A 61 -0.95 10.95 2.43
CA MET A 61 -1.08 12.18 1.63
C MET A 61 0.26 12.67 1.07
N MET A 62 1.37 12.36 1.75
CA MET A 62 2.72 12.75 1.34
C MET A 62 3.56 11.52 1.08
N SER A 63 4.13 11.41 -0.12
CA SER A 63 4.99 10.31 -0.52
C SER A 63 6.05 10.75 -1.51
N THR A 64 7.22 10.11 -1.43
CA THR A 64 8.30 10.28 -2.39
C THR A 64 8.05 9.55 -3.72
N CYS A 65 7.00 8.72 -3.79
CA CYS A 65 6.71 7.90 -4.96
C CYS A 65 6.20 8.71 -6.16
N GLN A 66 5.64 9.92 -5.95
CA GLN A 66 5.26 10.90 -6.99
C GLN A 66 4.40 10.36 -8.16
N GLN A 67 3.73 9.22 -8.00
CA GLN A 67 2.96 8.55 -9.07
C GLN A 67 1.51 8.30 -8.66
N GLY A 68 0.88 9.33 -8.11
CA GLY A 68 -0.51 9.26 -7.64
C GLY A 68 -0.62 8.96 -6.14
N PRO A 69 -1.78 8.46 -5.68
CA PRO A 69 -2.03 8.22 -4.27
C PRO A 69 -1.09 7.13 -3.76
N ALA A 70 -0.45 7.40 -2.63
CA ALA A 70 0.52 6.50 -2.04
C ALA A 70 -0.09 5.71 -0.89
N PHE A 71 0.37 4.49 -0.75
CA PHE A 71 -0.04 3.55 0.27
C PHE A 71 1.20 3.08 1.03
N LEU A 72 1.27 3.44 2.30
CA LEU A 72 2.35 3.01 3.19
C LEU A 72 2.08 1.58 3.61
N VAL A 73 2.91 0.65 3.13
CA VAL A 73 2.76 -0.76 3.47
C VAL A 73 3.40 -1.04 4.82
N ALA A 74 2.61 -1.61 5.72
CA ALA A 74 3.07 -2.12 7.01
C ALA A 74 3.54 -3.57 6.90
N ARG A 75 2.85 -4.40 6.10
CA ARG A 75 3.21 -5.80 5.86
C ARG A 75 2.62 -6.32 4.55
N ILE A 76 3.30 -7.30 3.96
CA ILE A 76 2.89 -7.97 2.73
C ILE A 76 2.36 -9.36 3.11
N ILE A 77 1.13 -9.64 2.71
CA ILE A 77 0.50 -10.96 2.77
C ILE A 77 0.60 -11.54 1.36
N THR A 78 1.82 -11.89 0.96
CA THR A 78 2.02 -12.72 -0.24
C THR A 78 1.60 -14.15 0.08
N PRO A 79 0.87 -14.84 -0.82
CA PRO A 79 0.88 -16.30 -0.76
C PRO A 79 2.33 -16.72 -0.97
N SER A 80 2.90 -17.30 0.07
CA SER A 80 4.31 -17.68 0.19
C SER A 80 4.87 -18.20 -1.13
N SER A 81 5.83 -17.48 -1.71
CA SER A 81 6.82 -18.08 -2.62
C SER A 81 8.18 -17.97 -1.96
N SER A 82 8.35 -18.73 -0.86
CA SER A 82 9.67 -19.23 -0.48
C SER A 82 10.04 -20.31 -1.50
N SER A 83 11.08 -20.08 -2.28
CA SER A 83 11.81 -21.14 -2.98
C SER A 83 13.30 -20.89 -2.81
#